data_AF-A0A3D0W2L7-F1
#
_entry.id   AF-A0A3D0W2L7-F1
#
_cell.length_a   1.000
_cell.length_b   1.000
_cell.length_c   1.000
_cell.angle_alpha   90.00
_cell.angle_beta   90.00
_cell.angle_gamma   90.00
#
_symmetry.space_group_name_H-M   'P 1'
#
loop_
_entity.id
_entity.type
_entity.pdbx_description
1 polymer ?
#
loop_
_entity_poly.entity_id
_entity_poly.type
_entity_poly.pdbx_seq_one_letter_code
_entity_poly.pdbx_strand_id
1 'polypeptide(L)'
;SIDELDLQKALISNEIDEKVATLAPYITKNIDEAMALAENPNFIQMITFIEELVNLWGNKDASYPLYFAQKGGFLIQDRDFFKSFLELILLYFLDLIHYRAHQEITYEFLREQIQVQSNKLQIKDINEIIEVIQSIMEQQTYFINLELALDRLAYILEKKR
;
A
#
# COMPACT_ATOMS: atom_id res chain seq x y z
N SER A 1 -18.88 -8.34 -13.52
CA SER A 1 -17.76 -8.05 -12.62
C SER A 1 -18.27 -7.00 -11.65
N ILE A 2 -18.17 -7.24 -10.34
CA ILE A 2 -18.51 -6.22 -9.33
C ILE A 2 -17.38 -5.18 -9.36
N ASP A 3 -17.72 -3.90 -9.35
CA ASP A 3 -16.78 -2.78 -9.28
C ASP A 3 -16.25 -2.60 -7.85
N GLU A 4 -15.04 -2.09 -7.68
CA GLU A 4 -14.37 -1.78 -6.41
C GLU A 4 -15.30 -1.03 -5.47
N LEU A 5 -16.00 -0.02 -6.00
CA LEU A 5 -16.92 0.84 -5.26
C LEU A 5 -18.16 0.10 -4.77
N ASP A 6 -18.68 -0.85 -5.56
CA ASP A 6 -19.83 -1.66 -5.16
C ASP A 6 -19.45 -2.63 -4.03
N LEU A 7 -18.24 -3.20 -4.11
CA LEU A 7 -17.72 -4.08 -3.07
C LEU A 7 -17.43 -3.32 -1.77
N GLN A 8 -16.82 -2.13 -1.86
CA GLN A 8 -16.58 -1.25 -0.71
C GLN A 8 -17.89 -0.93 0.02
N LYS A 9 -18.94 -0.52 -0.71
CA LYS A 9 -20.26 -0.22 -0.11
C LYS A 9 -20.87 -1.44 0.58
N ALA A 10 -20.72 -2.62 -0.02
CA ALA A 10 -21.18 -3.86 0.58
C ALA A 10 -20.44 -4.17 1.89
N LEU A 11 -19.11 -4.02 1.92
CA LEU A 11 -18.30 -4.23 3.13
C LEU A 11 -18.67 -3.24 4.24
N ILE A 12 -18.82 -1.94 3.92
CA ILE A 12 -19.25 -0.92 4.89
C ILE A 12 -20.65 -1.24 5.44
N SER A 13 -21.56 -1.73 4.60
CA SER A 13 -22.91 -2.14 5.03
C SER A 13 -22.90 -3.35 5.97
N ASN A 14 -21.81 -4.13 5.97
CA ASN A 14 -21.56 -5.23 6.91
C ASN A 14 -20.69 -4.80 8.11
N GLU A 15 -20.64 -3.49 8.41
CA GLU A 15 -19.94 -2.91 9.56
C GLU A 15 -18.41 -3.13 9.56
N ILE A 16 -17.83 -3.42 8.39
CA ILE A 16 -16.37 -3.46 8.22
C ILE A 16 -15.79 -2.05 8.31
N ASP A 17 -14.65 -1.92 9.00
CA ASP A 17 -13.90 -0.66 9.10
C ASP A 17 -13.65 -0.03 7.72
N GLU A 18 -13.80 1.29 7.65
CA GLU A 18 -13.77 2.04 6.39
C GLU A 18 -12.44 1.85 5.63
N LYS A 19 -11.30 1.82 6.33
CA LYS A 19 -9.99 1.65 5.68
C LYS A 19 -9.87 0.26 5.07
N VAL A 20 -10.33 -0.75 5.80
CA VAL A 20 -10.34 -2.15 5.38
C VAL A 20 -11.31 -2.34 4.20
N ALA A 21 -12.53 -1.82 4.31
CA ALA A 21 -13.54 -1.87 3.26
C ALA A 21 -13.11 -1.15 1.97
N THR A 22 -12.29 -0.10 2.09
CA THR A 22 -11.73 0.63 0.95
C THR A 22 -10.67 -0.19 0.21
N LEU A 23 -9.82 -0.93 0.92
CA LEU A 23 -8.64 -1.57 0.32
C LEU A 23 -8.83 -3.05 -0.04
N ALA A 24 -9.69 -3.79 0.66
CA ALA A 24 -9.97 -5.19 0.35
C ALA A 24 -10.42 -5.43 -1.12
N PRO A 25 -11.24 -4.56 -1.75
CA PRO A 25 -11.65 -4.71 -3.15
C PRO A 25 -10.53 -4.62 -4.19
N TYR A 26 -9.37 -4.09 -3.81
CA TYR A 26 -8.19 -4.03 -4.68
C TYR A 26 -7.37 -5.31 -4.63
N ILE A 27 -7.62 -6.20 -3.67
CA ILE A 27 -6.99 -7.52 -3.56
C ILE A 27 -7.87 -8.61 -4.17
N THR A 28 -9.18 -8.56 -3.93
CA THR A 28 -10.13 -9.53 -4.48
C THR A 28 -11.41 -8.86 -4.97
N LYS A 29 -12.01 -9.44 -6.00
CA LYS A 29 -13.31 -9.05 -6.56
C LYS A 29 -14.46 -9.91 -6.03
N ASN A 30 -14.17 -10.85 -5.14
CA ASN A 30 -15.14 -11.74 -4.51
C ASN A 30 -15.50 -11.20 -3.12
N ILE A 31 -16.80 -11.02 -2.86
CA ILE A 31 -17.29 -10.48 -1.58
C ILE A 31 -16.99 -11.39 -0.40
N ASP A 32 -17.08 -12.71 -0.58
CA ASP A 32 -16.83 -13.66 0.51
C ASP A 32 -15.34 -13.65 0.89
N GLU A 33 -14.47 -13.57 -0.11
CA GLU A 33 -13.03 -13.41 0.10
C GLU A 33 -12.69 -12.05 0.71
N ALA A 34 -13.36 -10.98 0.29
CA ALA A 34 -13.15 -9.64 0.84
C ALA A 34 -13.57 -9.54 2.31
N MET A 35 -14.69 -10.17 2.68
CA MET A 35 -15.12 -10.30 4.08
C MET A 35 -14.11 -11.10 4.90
N ALA A 36 -13.62 -12.24 4.38
CA ALA A 36 -12.60 -13.04 5.05
C ALA A 36 -11.27 -12.28 5.21
N LEU A 37 -10.87 -11.48 4.22
CA LEU A 37 -9.72 -10.59 4.31
C LEU A 37 -9.93 -9.51 5.36
N ALA A 38 -11.13 -8.94 5.44
CA ALA A 38 -11.44 -7.88 6.38
C ALA A 38 -11.35 -8.32 7.85
N GLU A 39 -11.59 -9.60 8.13
CA GLU A 39 -11.44 -10.18 9.45
C GLU A 39 -10.00 -10.69 9.72
N ASN A 40 -9.14 -10.74 8.70
CA ASN A 40 -7.79 -11.27 8.83
C ASN A 40 -6.88 -10.27 9.57
N PRO A 41 -6.34 -10.63 10.75
CA PRO A 41 -5.48 -9.73 11.53
C PRO A 41 -4.22 -9.27 10.78
N ASN A 42 -3.66 -10.12 9.92
CA ASN A 42 -2.48 -9.77 9.13
C ASN A 42 -2.83 -8.70 8.08
N PHE A 43 -4.00 -8.80 7.46
CA PHE A 43 -4.46 -7.82 6.47
C PHE A 43 -4.70 -6.45 7.12
N ILE A 44 -5.36 -6.43 8.28
CA ILE A 44 -5.56 -5.20 9.09
C ILE A 44 -4.20 -4.60 9.50
N GLN A 45 -3.26 -5.44 9.94
CA GLN A 45 -1.91 -5.01 10.30
C GLN A 45 -1.15 -4.44 9.10
N MET A 46 -1.33 -5.00 7.91
CA MET A 46 -0.72 -4.47 6.67
C MET A 46 -1.26 -3.09 6.33
N ILE A 47 -2.57 -2.86 6.44
CA ILE A 47 -3.17 -1.53 6.22
C ILE A 47 -2.61 -0.52 7.23
N THR A 48 -2.54 -0.91 8.50
CA THR A 48 -1.96 -0.08 9.57
C THR A 48 -0.49 0.25 9.29
N PHE A 49 0.29 -0.74 8.82
CA PHE A 49 1.69 -0.54 8.45
C PHE A 49 1.84 0.45 7.29
N ILE A 50 0.99 0.37 6.26
CA ILE A 50 0.99 1.35 5.15
C ILE A 50 0.67 2.76 5.67
N GLU A 51 -0.34 2.91 6.53
CA GLU A 51 -0.69 4.19 7.13
C GLU A 51 0.47 4.76 7.97
N GLU A 52 1.13 3.93 8.79
CA GLU A 52 2.31 4.32 9.56
C GLU A 52 3.45 4.78 8.64
N LEU A 53 3.73 4.05 7.55
CA LEU A 53 4.72 4.47 6.55
C LEU A 53 4.38 5.84 5.97
N VAL A 54 3.14 6.04 5.55
CA VAL A 54 2.69 7.31 4.97
C VAL A 54 2.85 8.46 5.96
N ASN A 55 2.51 8.24 7.23
CA ASN A 55 2.67 9.23 8.29
C ASN A 55 4.15 9.54 8.59
N LEU A 56 5.05 8.57 8.45
CA LEU A 56 6.49 8.75 8.67
C LEU A 56 7.22 9.43 7.50
N TRP A 57 6.58 9.64 6.35
CA TRP A 57 7.24 10.16 5.14
C TRP A 57 7.93 11.51 5.36
N GLY A 58 7.27 12.44 6.04
CA GLY A 58 7.84 13.76 6.34
C GLY A 58 8.81 13.77 7.53
N ASN A 59 8.97 12.67 8.26
CA ASN A 59 9.73 12.61 9.50
C ASN A 59 11.19 12.18 9.24
N LYS A 60 12.10 13.15 9.27
CA LYS A 60 13.54 12.91 9.05
C LYS A 60 14.23 12.13 10.17
N ASP A 61 13.63 12.06 11.36
CA ASP A 61 14.18 11.30 12.49
C ASP A 61 13.78 9.81 12.45
N ALA A 62 12.75 9.47 11.69
CA ALA A 62 12.41 8.08 11.40
C ALA A 62 13.41 7.50 10.39
N SER A 63 13.61 6.18 10.35
CA SER A 63 14.39 5.51 9.30
C SER A 63 13.59 4.35 8.76
N TYR A 64 13.32 4.33 7.45
CA TYR A 64 12.51 3.30 6.84
C TYR A 64 13.19 1.92 6.90
N PRO A 65 14.49 1.76 6.58
CA PRO A 65 15.17 0.48 6.75
C PRO A 65 15.03 -0.08 8.17
N LEU A 66 15.19 0.78 9.20
CA LEU A 66 15.04 0.36 10.58
C LEU A 66 13.59 0.00 10.92
N TYR A 67 12.63 0.82 10.48
CA TYR A 67 11.21 0.58 10.71
C TYR A 67 10.75 -0.73 10.05
N PHE A 68 11.13 -0.98 8.79
CA PHE A 68 10.86 -2.23 8.09
C PHE A 68 11.51 -3.44 8.77
N ALA A 69 12.77 -3.33 9.21
CA ALA A 69 13.44 -4.42 9.93
C ALA A 69 12.73 -4.77 11.26
N GLN A 70 12.17 -3.77 11.96
CA GLN A 70 11.50 -3.96 13.25
C GLN A 70 10.03 -4.38 13.13
N LYS A 71 9.33 -3.92 12.09
CA LYS A 71 7.87 -4.02 11.98
C LYS A 71 7.38 -4.72 10.72
N GLY A 72 8.20 -4.81 9.67
CA GLY A 72 7.81 -5.30 8.35
C GLY A 72 7.95 -6.82 8.15
N GLY A 73 8.53 -7.56 9.09
CA GLY A 73 8.78 -9.00 8.93
C GLY A 73 7.54 -9.85 8.67
N PHE A 74 6.35 -9.43 9.10
CA PHE A 74 5.10 -10.14 8.82
C PHE A 74 4.68 -10.05 7.35
N LEU A 75 5.15 -9.04 6.62
CA LEU A 75 4.83 -8.83 5.19
C LEU A 75 5.41 -9.92 4.30
N ILE A 76 6.47 -10.61 4.76
CA ILE A 76 7.19 -11.62 3.98
C ILE A 76 6.85 -13.05 4.39
N GLN A 77 5.70 -13.27 5.04
CA GLN A 77 5.23 -14.60 5.46
C GLN A 77 5.00 -15.54 4.27
N ASP A 78 4.49 -15.00 3.17
CA ASP A 78 4.32 -15.69 1.90
C ASP A 78 4.30 -14.68 0.73
N ARG A 79 4.36 -15.19 -0.50
CA ARG A 79 4.48 -14.37 -1.70
C ARG A 79 3.18 -13.63 -2.03
N ASP A 80 2.05 -14.27 -1.85
CA ASP A 80 0.76 -13.67 -2.22
C ASP A 80 0.45 -12.52 -1.27
N PHE A 81 0.73 -12.70 0.03
CA PHE A 81 0.60 -11.63 1.02
C PHE A 81 1.56 -10.47 0.76
N PHE A 82 2.82 -10.75 0.45
CA PHE A 82 3.78 -9.69 0.10
C PHE A 82 3.37 -8.96 -1.20
N LYS A 83 2.83 -9.69 -2.18
CA LYS A 83 2.29 -9.11 -3.41
C LYS A 83 1.10 -8.19 -3.11
N SER A 84 0.18 -8.59 -2.24
CA SER A 84 -0.92 -7.72 -1.80
C SER A 84 -0.41 -6.44 -1.15
N PHE A 85 0.64 -6.53 -0.31
CA PHE A 85 1.29 -5.34 0.23
C PHE A 85 1.84 -4.41 -0.86
N LEU A 86 2.55 -4.97 -1.85
CA LEU A 86 3.09 -4.21 -2.97
C LEU A 86 1.99 -3.56 -3.83
N GLU A 87 0.86 -4.25 -4.04
CA GLU A 87 -0.30 -3.72 -4.77
C GLU A 87 -0.93 -2.52 -4.04
N LEU A 88 -1.11 -2.64 -2.73
CA LEU A 88 -1.71 -1.56 -1.93
C LEU A 88 -0.78 -0.34 -1.81
N ILE A 89 0.53 -0.54 -1.62
CA ILE A 89 1.46 0.59 -1.56
C ILE A 89 1.66 1.22 -2.95
N LEU A 90 1.60 0.44 -4.03
CA LEU A 90 1.59 0.95 -5.40
C LEU A 90 0.37 1.86 -5.63
N LEU A 91 -0.80 1.43 -5.19
CA LEU A 91 -2.04 2.20 -5.27
C LEU A 91 -1.92 3.55 -4.54
N TYR A 92 -1.25 3.59 -3.38
CA TYR A 92 -0.97 4.83 -2.67
C TYR A 92 -0.12 5.81 -3.52
N PHE A 93 0.94 5.33 -4.16
CA PHE A 93 1.78 6.18 -5.02
C PHE A 93 1.04 6.66 -6.28
N LEU A 94 0.16 5.83 -6.84
CA LEU A 94 -0.73 6.25 -7.93
C LEU A 94 -1.66 7.38 -7.49
N ASP A 95 -2.20 7.32 -6.27
CA ASP A 95 -3.05 8.39 -5.73
C ASP A 95 -2.32 9.73 -5.61
N LEU A 96 -1.00 9.75 -5.37
CA LEU A 96 -0.23 11.00 -5.41
C LEU A 96 -0.24 11.64 -6.81
N ILE A 97 -0.28 10.83 -7.87
CA ILE A 97 -0.39 11.29 -9.26
C ILE A 97 -1.83 11.70 -9.56
N HIS A 98 -2.81 10.86 -9.21
CA HIS A 98 -4.23 11.15 -9.40
C HIS A 98 -4.63 12.47 -8.74
N TYR A 99 -4.19 12.70 -7.50
CA TYR A 99 -4.44 13.94 -6.78
C TYR A 99 -3.96 15.18 -7.55
N ARG A 100 -2.75 15.12 -8.12
CA ARG A 100 -2.20 16.20 -8.96
C ARG A 100 -2.94 16.41 -10.27
N ALA A 101 -3.50 15.33 -10.81
CA ALA A 101 -4.30 15.34 -12.02
C ALA A 101 -5.77 15.71 -11.77
N HIS A 102 -6.15 16.02 -10.53
CA HIS A 102 -7.54 16.26 -10.11
C HIS A 102 -8.46 15.08 -10.41
N GLN A 103 -7.94 13.86 -10.29
CA GLN A 103 -8.67 12.61 -10.38
C GLN A 103 -9.06 12.12 -8.99
N GLU A 104 -10.02 11.21 -8.93
CA GLU A 104 -10.42 10.54 -7.69
C GLU A 104 -9.24 9.73 -7.11
N ILE A 105 -9.11 9.73 -5.79
CA ILE A 105 -8.10 8.96 -5.05
C ILE A 105 -8.79 7.85 -4.26
N THR A 106 -8.08 6.75 -4.06
CA THR A 106 -8.58 5.60 -3.30
C THR A 106 -8.38 5.80 -1.80
N TYR A 107 -7.19 6.23 -1.39
CA TYR A 107 -6.79 6.48 -0.01
C TYR A 107 -7.35 7.82 0.51
N GLU A 108 -8.65 8.05 0.36
CA GLU A 108 -9.31 9.28 0.80
C GLU A 108 -9.12 9.54 2.31
N PHE A 109 -9.04 8.48 3.11
CA PHE A 109 -8.71 8.57 4.54
C PHE A 109 -7.26 9.04 4.83
N LEU A 110 -6.38 9.11 3.83
CA LEU A 110 -5.03 9.71 3.88
C LEU A 110 -4.93 10.97 3.02
N ARG A 111 -6.05 11.62 2.68
CA ARG A 111 -6.07 12.79 1.80
C ARG A 111 -5.10 13.89 2.24
N GLU A 112 -5.02 14.18 3.54
CA GLU A 112 -4.11 15.23 4.05
C GLU A 112 -2.64 14.90 3.77
N GLN A 113 -2.24 13.65 4.01
CA GLN A 113 -0.89 13.17 3.74
C GLN A 113 -0.61 13.15 2.24
N ILE A 114 -1.57 12.69 1.43
CA ILE A 114 -1.49 12.69 -0.04
C ILE A 114 -1.28 14.11 -0.54
N GLN A 115 -2.07 15.08 -0.09
CA GLN A 115 -1.93 16.48 -0.48
C GLN A 115 -0.54 17.03 -0.12
N VAL A 116 -0.04 16.76 1.08
CA VAL A 116 1.28 17.24 1.52
C VAL A 116 2.39 16.61 0.70
N GLN A 117 2.36 15.29 0.49
CA GLN A 117 3.39 14.54 -0.20
C GLN A 117 3.37 14.81 -1.71
N SER A 118 2.19 14.86 -2.31
CA SER A 118 2.00 15.24 -3.72
C SER A 118 2.46 16.66 -3.99
N ASN A 119 2.57 17.55 -3.00
CA ASN A 119 3.16 18.88 -3.23
C ASN A 119 4.69 18.88 -3.14
N LYS A 120 5.28 17.90 -2.45
CA LYS A 120 6.73 17.85 -2.18
C LYS A 120 7.51 16.97 -3.16
N LEU A 121 6.97 15.81 -3.53
CA LEU A 121 7.66 14.83 -4.38
C LEU A 121 7.56 15.21 -5.85
N GLN A 122 8.63 15.11 -6.64
CA GLN A 122 8.50 15.34 -8.09
C GLN A 122 7.76 14.17 -8.76
N ILE A 123 7.02 14.42 -9.85
CA ILE A 123 6.33 13.34 -10.60
C ILE A 123 7.33 12.25 -11.02
N LYS A 124 8.53 12.66 -11.44
CA LYS A 124 9.62 11.74 -11.78
C LYS A 124 10.00 10.83 -10.62
N ASP A 125 10.09 11.35 -9.39
CA ASP A 125 10.43 10.56 -8.21
C ASP A 125 9.33 9.54 -7.88
N ILE A 126 8.06 9.94 -8.00
CA ILE A 126 6.92 9.05 -7.79
C ILE A 126 6.93 7.93 -8.83
N ASN A 127 7.18 8.24 -10.11
CA ASN A 127 7.29 7.25 -11.18
C ASN A 127 8.45 6.27 -10.94
N GLU A 128 9.62 6.75 -10.49
CA GLU A 128 10.75 5.87 -10.16
C GLU A 128 10.39 4.90 -9.00
N ILE A 129 9.62 5.34 -8.01
CA ILE A 129 9.12 4.45 -6.94
C ILE A 129 8.16 3.40 -7.51
N ILE A 130 7.21 3.83 -8.35
CA ILE A 130 6.24 2.94 -9.01
C ILE A 130 6.96 1.87 -9.83
N GLU A 131 7.93 2.25 -10.66
CA GLU A 131 8.72 1.33 -11.49
C GLU A 131 9.49 0.31 -10.63
N VAL A 132 10.03 0.74 -9.48
CA VAL A 132 10.70 -0.18 -8.55
C VAL A 132 9.72 -1.17 -7.95
N ILE A 133 8.54 -0.73 -7.48
CA ILE A 133 7.53 -1.62 -6.91
C ILE A 133 7.08 -2.64 -7.96
N GLN A 134 6.78 -2.20 -9.18
CA GLN A 134 6.41 -3.07 -10.30
C GLN A 134 7.54 -4.05 -10.64
N SER A 135 8.80 -3.60 -10.68
CA SER A 135 9.95 -4.47 -10.90
C SER A 135 10.08 -5.53 -9.80
N ILE A 136 9.86 -5.18 -8.53
CA ILE A 136 9.85 -6.15 -7.43
C ILE A 136 8.72 -7.16 -7.65
N MET A 137 7.51 -6.72 -8.00
CA MET A 137 6.36 -7.59 -8.28
C MET A 137 6.64 -8.59 -9.41
N GLU A 138 7.20 -8.14 -10.54
CA GLU A 138 7.53 -9.00 -11.68
C GLU A 138 8.55 -10.08 -11.28
N GLN A 139 9.55 -9.68 -10.51
CA GLN A 139 10.63 -10.58 -10.12
C GLN A 139 10.20 -11.62 -9.06
N GLN A 140 9.11 -11.40 -8.31
CA GLN A 140 8.54 -12.40 -7.39
C GLN A 140 8.25 -13.74 -8.07
N THR A 141 7.92 -13.69 -9.37
CA THR A 141 7.67 -14.85 -10.22
C THR A 141 8.89 -15.79 -10.32
N TYR A 142 10.11 -15.27 -10.11
CA TYR A 142 11.37 -15.96 -10.36
C TYR A 142 12.14 -16.39 -9.11
N PHE A 143 11.44 -16.70 -8.00
CA PHE A 143 12.04 -17.13 -6.73
C PHE A 143 12.95 -16.08 -6.05
N ILE A 144 12.47 -14.84 -5.96
CA ILE A 144 13.15 -13.81 -5.17
C ILE A 144 13.07 -14.08 -3.66
N ASN A 145 14.18 -13.80 -2.98
CA ASN A 145 14.23 -13.68 -1.53
C ASN A 145 13.38 -12.47 -1.11
N LEU A 146 12.24 -12.73 -0.45
CA LEU A 146 11.29 -11.71 -0.01
C LEU A 146 11.89 -10.69 0.97
N GLU A 147 12.83 -11.13 1.81
CA GLU A 147 13.56 -10.25 2.74
C GLU A 147 14.39 -9.21 1.96
N LEU A 148 15.15 -9.67 0.96
CA LEU A 148 15.94 -8.77 0.11
C LEU A 148 15.05 -7.81 -0.70
N ALA A 149 13.88 -8.27 -1.14
CA ALA A 149 12.90 -7.42 -1.83
C ALA A 149 12.36 -6.33 -0.90
N LEU A 150 12.02 -6.69 0.35
CA LEU A 150 11.55 -5.78 1.38
C LEU A 150 12.62 -4.73 1.72
N ASP A 151 13.87 -5.15 1.92
CA ASP A 151 15.01 -4.26 2.19
C ASP A 151 15.25 -3.29 1.04
N ARG A 152 15.21 -3.80 -0.21
CA ARG A 152 15.34 -2.96 -1.41
C ARG A 152 14.25 -1.90 -1.47
N LEU A 153 13.00 -2.28 -1.19
CA LEU A 153 11.89 -1.32 -1.14
C LEU A 153 12.13 -0.25 -0.07
N ALA A 154 12.44 -0.67 1.16
CA ALA A 154 12.69 0.24 2.28
C ALA A 154 13.79 1.27 1.97
N TYR A 155 14.89 0.82 1.35
CA TYR A 155 15.99 1.69 0.93
C TYR A 155 15.58 2.70 -0.15
N ILE A 156 14.78 2.28 -1.13
CA ILE A 156 14.33 3.17 -2.21
C ILE A 156 13.37 4.23 -1.67
N LEU A 157 12.42 3.84 -0.82
CA LEU A 157 11.50 4.77 -0.18
C LEU A 157 12.25 5.79 0.70
N GLU A 158 13.23 5.33 1.48
CA GLU A 158 14.11 6.19 2.29
C GLU A 158 14.85 7.23 1.46
N LYS A 159 15.37 6.84 0.28
CA LYS A 159 16.11 7.73 -0.61
C LYS A 159 15.22 8.81 -1.23
N LYS A 160 13.91 8.56 -1.33
CA LYS A 160 12.96 9.42 -2.06
C LYS A 160 12.13 10.34 -1.17
N ARG A 161 12.11 10.13 0.15
CA ARG A 161 11.43 11.02 1.10
C ARG A 161 12.22 12.31 1.36
#